data_AF-A0A960Y6R9-F1
#
_entry.id   AF-A0A960Y6R9-F1
#
_cell.length_a   1.000
_cell.length_b   1.000
_cell.length_c   1.000
_cell.angle_alpha   90.00
_cell.angle_beta   90.00
_cell.angle_gamma   90.00
#
_symmetry.space_group_name_H-M   'P 1'
#
loop_
_entity.id
_entity.type
_entity.pdbx_description
1 polymer ?
#
loop_
_entity_poly.entity_id
_entity_poly.type
_entity_poly.pdbx_seq_one_letter_code
_entity_poly.pdbx_strand_id
1 'polypeptide(L)'
;MAAKQTIMLLAEPAGLPDRIAGFLGEMGFTTRFCPFPHEALEFATQLSPAVVLADEFLLEQSDPLLPRRFHEHPLLRRLPFVILADQQNARPRVNPNDSAIHAIVPKVSNAMDLYNTVLRALKTEPKPTGTDGAFATPTLSETAPAEPVRRQLVPEPVSTNDTPQPVADITLARLMLHLARRHATGVLEIRKGPLGLRIGIEDGSVRQVVNLDQGGEAFGKLLMRNAIITPLEHRASLKRAEQSGVSQGEALVRMALLNQETMNEFVAQHKREMLGELCGTEQWLGGRYLWREGRRLKVDNEALSQSAMHVVRNGILRRLRPEWIVEAFRRRGAATEPMSLREGAREIFAELGLTREMIAAADGLEGQNAVGLFDRGTRSSNGHEALRLAFLLLIADALAV
;
A
#
# COMPACT_ATOMS: atom_id res chain seq x y z
N MET A 1 -23.54 1.49 -40.12
CA MET A 1 -23.03 0.74 -38.96
C MET A 1 -23.01 1.68 -37.78
N ALA A 2 -23.63 1.33 -36.66
CA ALA A 2 -23.53 2.15 -35.44
C ALA A 2 -22.08 2.19 -34.98
N ALA A 3 -21.58 3.35 -34.57
CA ALA A 3 -20.23 3.47 -34.01
C ALA A 3 -20.13 2.61 -32.74
N LYS A 4 -19.05 1.81 -32.63
CA LYS A 4 -18.82 1.00 -31.43
C LYS A 4 -18.63 1.93 -30.23
N GLN A 5 -19.39 1.71 -29.17
CA GLN A 5 -19.23 2.46 -27.92
C GLN A 5 -17.96 2.02 -27.20
N THR A 6 -17.25 2.99 -26.63
CA THR A 6 -16.01 2.72 -25.88
C THR A 6 -16.28 2.67 -24.39
N ILE A 7 -15.77 1.66 -23.70
CA ILE A 7 -15.86 1.43 -22.26
C ILE A 7 -14.47 1.67 -21.66
N MET A 8 -14.39 2.49 -20.63
CA MET A 8 -13.17 2.65 -19.86
C MET A 8 -13.16 1.65 -18.71
N LEU A 9 -12.06 0.92 -18.56
CA LEU A 9 -11.86 -0.05 -17.48
C LEU A 9 -10.71 0.41 -16.58
N LEU A 10 -11.06 0.79 -15.35
CA LEU A 10 -10.15 1.20 -14.29
C LEU A 10 -9.92 0.01 -13.36
N ALA A 11 -8.84 -0.73 -13.55
CA ALA A 11 -8.55 -1.94 -12.77
C ALA A 11 -7.04 -2.18 -12.66
N GLU A 12 -6.61 -3.05 -11.74
CA GLU A 12 -5.21 -3.47 -11.68
C GLU A 12 -4.85 -4.32 -12.91
N PRO A 13 -3.59 -4.32 -13.38
CA PRO A 13 -3.14 -5.05 -14.58
C PRO A 13 -3.12 -6.59 -14.42
N ALA A 14 -3.96 -7.16 -13.54
CA ALA A 14 -3.93 -8.56 -13.15
C ALA A 14 -5.08 -9.37 -13.80
N GLY A 15 -5.01 -9.67 -15.10
CA GLY A 15 -5.86 -10.63 -15.85
C GLY A 15 -7.39 -10.43 -15.85
N LEU A 16 -7.95 -9.66 -14.91
CA LEU A 16 -9.33 -9.19 -14.89
C LEU A 16 -9.59 -8.24 -16.06
N PRO A 17 -8.69 -7.29 -16.40
CA PRO A 17 -8.90 -6.40 -17.55
C PRO A 17 -9.08 -7.15 -18.85
N ASP A 18 -8.22 -8.13 -19.13
CA ASP A 18 -8.24 -8.89 -20.38
C ASP A 18 -9.50 -9.75 -20.52
N ARG A 19 -9.94 -10.37 -19.42
CA ARG A 19 -11.18 -11.16 -19.40
C ARG A 19 -12.42 -10.31 -19.66
N ILE A 20 -12.52 -9.15 -19.00
CA ILE A 20 -13.63 -8.21 -19.20
C ILE A 20 -13.57 -7.63 -20.63
N ALA A 21 -12.38 -7.27 -21.10
CA ALA A 21 -12.16 -6.73 -22.44
C ALA A 21 -12.53 -7.72 -23.54
N GLY A 22 -12.11 -8.99 -23.42
CA GLY A 22 -12.46 -10.04 -24.37
C GLY A 22 -13.97 -10.24 -24.45
N PHE A 23 -14.62 -10.42 -23.31
CA PHE A 23 -16.07 -10.61 -23.24
C PHE A 23 -16.86 -9.41 -23.79
N LEU A 24 -16.55 -8.18 -23.37
CA LEU A 24 -17.24 -6.99 -23.88
C LEU A 24 -16.95 -6.72 -25.36
N GLY A 25 -15.77 -7.14 -25.83
CA GLY A 25 -15.38 -7.11 -27.25
C GLY A 25 -16.25 -8.02 -28.11
N GLU A 26 -16.54 -9.24 -27.64
CA GLU A 26 -17.48 -10.18 -28.28
C GLU A 26 -18.90 -9.60 -28.35
N MET A 27 -19.28 -8.79 -27.36
CA MET A 27 -20.56 -8.08 -27.31
C MET A 27 -20.59 -6.76 -28.12
N GLY A 28 -19.52 -6.44 -28.84
CA GLY A 28 -19.46 -5.30 -29.78
C GLY A 28 -18.95 -3.98 -29.19
N PHE A 29 -18.49 -3.97 -27.92
CA PHE A 29 -17.88 -2.79 -27.32
C PHE A 29 -16.38 -2.70 -27.63
N THR A 30 -15.82 -1.51 -27.51
CA THR A 30 -14.35 -1.31 -27.44
C THR A 30 -13.97 -1.02 -26.01
N THR A 31 -12.96 -1.65 -25.45
CA THR A 31 -12.49 -1.38 -24.08
C THR A 31 -11.16 -0.66 -24.10
N ARG A 32 -10.97 0.29 -23.17
CA ARG A 32 -9.70 0.99 -22.94
C ARG A 32 -9.34 0.93 -21.47
N PHE A 33 -8.12 0.51 -21.21
CA PHE A 33 -7.64 0.24 -19.87
C PHE A 33 -6.91 1.45 -19.29
N CYS A 34 -7.21 1.77 -18.04
CA CYS A 34 -6.52 2.78 -17.25
C CYS A 34 -6.09 2.12 -15.92
N PRO A 35 -4.79 1.88 -15.69
CA PRO A 35 -4.34 1.23 -14.45
C PRO A 35 -4.21 2.18 -13.26
N PHE A 36 -4.29 3.49 -13.48
CA PHE A 36 -3.92 4.50 -12.50
C PHE A 36 -5.09 5.43 -12.16
N PRO A 37 -5.70 5.32 -10.96
CA PRO A 37 -6.85 6.15 -10.56
C PRO A 37 -6.61 7.66 -10.62
N HIS A 38 -5.38 8.11 -10.37
CA HIS A 38 -5.04 9.54 -10.41
C HIS A 38 -5.04 10.13 -11.83
N GLU A 39 -4.88 9.31 -12.87
CA GLU A 39 -4.94 9.72 -14.28
C GLU A 39 -6.35 9.57 -14.87
N ALA A 40 -7.28 8.95 -14.13
CA ALA A 40 -8.55 8.50 -14.68
C ALA A 40 -9.44 9.63 -15.23
N LEU A 41 -9.45 10.82 -14.62
CA LEU A 41 -10.25 11.96 -15.07
C LEU A 41 -9.74 12.53 -16.40
N GLU A 42 -8.43 12.71 -16.52
CA GLU A 42 -7.80 13.20 -17.75
C GLU A 42 -7.99 12.17 -18.87
N PHE A 43 -7.71 10.90 -18.56
CA PHE A 43 -7.90 9.79 -19.49
C PHE A 43 -9.34 9.68 -19.98
N ALA A 44 -10.32 9.77 -19.08
CA ALA A 44 -11.75 9.75 -19.44
C ALA A 44 -12.15 10.96 -20.29
N THR A 45 -11.58 12.15 -20.02
CA THR A 45 -11.87 13.35 -20.81
C THR A 45 -11.35 13.23 -22.23
N GLN A 46 -10.12 12.73 -22.41
CA GLN A 46 -9.53 12.50 -23.74
C GLN A 46 -10.24 11.36 -24.48
N LEU A 47 -10.60 10.29 -23.76
CA LEU A 47 -11.20 9.10 -24.35
C LEU A 47 -12.69 9.29 -24.68
N SER A 48 -13.40 10.10 -23.89
CA SER A 48 -14.86 10.25 -23.93
C SER A 48 -15.60 8.89 -23.94
N PRO A 49 -15.36 8.02 -22.94
CA PRO A 49 -16.01 6.71 -22.89
C PRO A 49 -17.52 6.86 -22.66
N ALA A 50 -18.27 5.82 -22.99
CA ALA A 50 -19.71 5.75 -22.76
C ALA A 50 -20.06 5.27 -21.33
N VAL A 51 -19.15 4.56 -20.67
CA VAL A 51 -19.27 4.10 -19.28
C VAL A 51 -17.87 3.82 -18.70
N VAL A 52 -17.73 4.02 -17.40
CA VAL A 52 -16.54 3.65 -16.61
C VAL A 52 -16.87 2.43 -15.76
N LEU A 53 -16.07 1.38 -15.90
CA LEU A 53 -16.05 0.22 -15.00
C LEU A 53 -14.84 0.34 -14.11
N ALA A 54 -15.02 0.37 -12.79
CA ALA A 54 -13.92 0.56 -11.84
C ALA A 54 -13.84 -0.57 -10.81
N ASP A 55 -12.65 -1.14 -10.65
CA ASP A 55 -12.35 -2.13 -9.63
C ASP A 55 -12.45 -1.51 -8.23
N GLU A 56 -13.32 -2.06 -7.39
CA GLU A 56 -13.52 -1.63 -6.00
C GLU A 56 -12.21 -1.60 -5.20
N PHE A 57 -11.36 -2.61 -5.36
CA PHE A 57 -10.12 -2.74 -4.61
C PHE A 57 -9.13 -1.63 -4.98
N LEU A 58 -9.05 -1.32 -6.28
CA LEU A 58 -8.19 -0.25 -6.78
C LEU A 58 -8.65 1.12 -6.26
N LEU A 59 -9.97 1.36 -6.26
CA LEU A 59 -10.55 2.59 -5.72
C LEU A 59 -10.28 2.75 -4.23
N GLU A 60 -10.50 1.69 -3.44
CA GLU A 60 -10.28 1.71 -2.00
C GLU A 60 -8.84 2.08 -1.64
N GLN A 61 -7.87 1.50 -2.34
CA GLN A 61 -6.46 1.73 -2.03
C GLN A 61 -5.94 3.09 -2.47
N SER A 62 -6.47 3.62 -3.57
CA SER A 62 -5.86 4.75 -4.25
C SER A 62 -6.66 6.04 -4.16
N ASP A 63 -7.98 5.97 -4.40
CA ASP A 63 -8.86 7.14 -4.44
C ASP A 63 -10.34 6.75 -4.25
N PRO A 64 -10.82 6.61 -3.00
CA PRO A 64 -12.20 6.23 -2.73
C PRO A 64 -13.21 7.31 -3.12
N LEU A 65 -12.77 8.55 -3.38
CA LEU A 65 -13.61 9.67 -3.77
C LEU A 65 -13.69 9.86 -5.29
N LEU A 66 -13.01 9.01 -6.07
CA LEU A 66 -12.97 9.15 -7.53
C LEU A 66 -14.36 9.19 -8.19
N PRO A 67 -15.36 8.36 -7.81
CA PRO A 67 -16.70 8.48 -8.40
C PRO A 67 -17.29 9.89 -8.25
N ARG A 68 -17.14 10.52 -7.08
CA ARG A 68 -17.61 11.89 -6.84
C ARG A 68 -16.88 12.89 -7.71
N ARG A 69 -15.56 12.74 -7.89
CA ARG A 69 -14.79 13.62 -8.78
C ARG A 69 -15.27 13.52 -10.23
N PHE A 70 -15.61 12.32 -10.71
CA PHE A 70 -16.26 12.15 -12.02
C PHE A 70 -17.60 12.88 -12.08
N HIS A 71 -18.39 12.78 -11.02
CA HIS A 71 -19.69 13.45 -10.90
C HIS A 71 -19.60 14.99 -10.81
N GLU A 72 -18.55 15.51 -10.19
CA GLU A 72 -18.29 16.95 -10.05
C GLU A 72 -17.65 17.54 -11.32
N HIS A 73 -17.00 16.71 -12.15
CA HIS A 73 -16.30 17.17 -13.33
C HIS A 73 -17.27 17.64 -14.44
N PRO A 74 -17.13 18.87 -15.00
CA PRO A 74 -18.11 19.46 -15.91
C PRO A 74 -18.44 18.59 -17.15
N LEU A 75 -17.43 17.91 -17.69
CA LEU A 75 -17.55 17.07 -18.88
C LEU A 75 -17.95 15.61 -18.57
N LEU A 76 -17.74 15.14 -17.34
CA LEU A 76 -17.90 13.73 -16.98
C LEU A 76 -19.06 13.49 -16.01
N ARG A 77 -19.72 14.54 -15.50
CA ARG A 77 -20.80 14.46 -14.51
C ARG A 77 -21.98 13.56 -14.90
N ARG A 78 -22.15 13.31 -16.20
CA ARG A 78 -23.21 12.47 -16.79
C ARG A 78 -22.73 11.06 -17.17
N LEU A 79 -21.44 10.78 -17.00
CA LEU A 79 -20.84 9.52 -17.40
C LEU A 79 -21.21 8.43 -16.38
N PRO A 80 -21.83 7.32 -16.81
CA PRO A 80 -22.15 6.24 -15.90
C PRO A 80 -20.89 5.63 -15.28
N PHE A 81 -20.92 5.46 -13.97
CA PHE A 81 -19.81 4.94 -13.18
C PHE A 81 -20.26 3.66 -12.45
N VAL A 82 -19.70 2.52 -12.85
CA VAL A 82 -20.07 1.19 -12.34
C VAL A 82 -18.90 0.59 -11.57
N ILE A 83 -19.15 0.10 -10.36
CA ILE A 83 -18.13 -0.52 -9.52
C ILE A 83 -18.14 -2.04 -9.69
N LEU A 84 -16.96 -2.62 -9.88
CA LEU A 84 -16.71 -4.05 -9.90
C LEU A 84 -16.29 -4.52 -8.50
N ALA A 85 -17.27 -4.97 -7.71
CA ALA A 85 -17.09 -5.34 -6.30
C ALA A 85 -16.64 -6.79 -6.11
N ASP A 86 -15.87 -7.07 -5.06
CA ASP A 86 -15.51 -8.46 -4.72
C ASP A 86 -16.69 -9.19 -4.04
N GLN A 87 -17.09 -10.36 -4.56
CA GLN A 87 -18.21 -11.15 -3.99
C GLN A 87 -17.97 -11.59 -2.56
N GLN A 88 -16.70 -11.75 -2.15
CA GLN A 88 -16.39 -12.24 -0.81
C GLN A 88 -16.74 -11.21 0.28
N ASN A 89 -16.96 -9.94 -0.08
CA ASN A 89 -17.38 -8.92 0.86
C ASN A 89 -18.92 -8.86 0.93
N ALA A 90 -19.49 -9.21 2.09
CA ALA A 90 -20.93 -9.17 2.34
C ALA A 90 -21.58 -7.77 2.17
N ARG A 91 -20.76 -6.71 2.05
CA ARG A 91 -21.18 -5.36 1.68
C ARG A 91 -20.11 -4.74 0.79
N PRO A 92 -20.48 -4.02 -0.28
CA PRO A 92 -19.53 -3.17 -0.99
C PRO A 92 -18.92 -2.17 0.00
N ARG A 93 -17.60 -1.99 -0.08
CA ARG A 93 -16.81 -1.09 0.75
C ARG A 93 -17.03 0.37 0.34
N VAL A 94 -17.41 0.60 -0.91
CA VAL A 94 -17.88 1.90 -1.37
C VAL A 94 -19.35 2.05 -0.97
N ASN A 95 -19.73 3.25 -0.50
CA ASN A 95 -21.10 3.54 -0.08
C ASN A 95 -22.07 3.32 -1.26
N PRO A 96 -22.95 2.30 -1.23
CA PRO A 96 -23.85 2.00 -2.34
C PRO A 96 -24.90 3.09 -2.58
N ASN A 97 -25.08 4.00 -1.63
CA ASN A 97 -26.00 5.14 -1.74
C ASN A 97 -25.30 6.41 -2.27
N ASP A 98 -24.04 6.33 -2.69
CA ASP A 98 -23.37 7.47 -3.30
C ASP A 98 -24.01 7.74 -4.68
N SER A 99 -24.58 8.93 -4.85
CA SER A 99 -25.28 9.32 -6.07
C SER A 99 -24.36 9.35 -7.29
N ALA A 100 -23.04 9.35 -7.11
CA ALA A 100 -22.09 9.24 -8.19
C ALA A 100 -21.99 7.82 -8.79
N ILE A 101 -22.45 6.79 -8.06
CA ILE A 101 -22.33 5.38 -8.47
C ILE A 101 -23.64 4.94 -9.11
N HIS A 102 -23.55 4.49 -10.36
CA HIS A 102 -24.72 4.05 -11.13
C HIS A 102 -25.12 2.61 -10.82
N ALA A 103 -24.13 1.74 -10.63
CA ALA A 103 -24.36 0.35 -10.30
C ALA A 103 -23.14 -0.28 -9.64
N ILE A 104 -23.36 -1.39 -8.94
CA ILE A 104 -22.32 -2.25 -8.38
C ILE A 104 -22.54 -3.65 -8.93
N VAL A 105 -21.51 -4.22 -9.55
CA VAL A 105 -21.51 -5.55 -10.15
C VAL A 105 -20.45 -6.41 -9.47
N PRO A 106 -20.77 -7.61 -8.98
CA PRO A 106 -19.75 -8.48 -8.40
C PRO A 106 -18.78 -9.02 -9.47
N LYS A 107 -17.46 -9.05 -9.21
CA LYS A 107 -16.43 -9.49 -10.18
C LYS A 107 -16.60 -10.92 -10.69
N VAL A 108 -17.21 -11.78 -9.88
CA VAL A 108 -17.48 -13.21 -10.15
C VAL A 108 -18.93 -13.44 -10.60
N SER A 109 -19.67 -12.38 -10.95
CA SER A 109 -21.00 -12.53 -11.56
C SER A 109 -20.91 -13.24 -12.90
N ASN A 110 -22.04 -13.76 -13.38
CA ASN A 110 -22.16 -14.22 -14.76
C ASN A 110 -21.77 -13.06 -15.69
N ALA A 111 -21.02 -13.32 -16.75
CA ALA A 111 -20.62 -12.31 -17.73
C ALA A 111 -21.86 -11.57 -18.30
N MET A 112 -22.99 -12.28 -18.40
CA MET A 112 -24.27 -11.68 -18.78
C MET A 112 -24.78 -10.61 -17.80
N ASP A 113 -24.52 -10.74 -16.49
CA ASP A 113 -24.92 -9.73 -15.51
C ASP A 113 -24.11 -8.44 -15.69
N LEU A 114 -22.82 -8.57 -15.99
CA LEU A 114 -21.96 -7.44 -16.34
C LEU A 114 -22.48 -6.75 -17.60
N TYR A 115 -22.76 -7.51 -18.67
CA TYR A 115 -23.31 -6.98 -19.91
C TYR A 115 -24.65 -6.26 -19.70
N ASN A 116 -25.58 -6.88 -18.98
CA ASN A 116 -26.89 -6.29 -18.68
C ASN A 116 -26.76 -5.02 -17.84
N THR A 117 -25.80 -4.97 -16.92
CA THR A 117 -25.54 -3.77 -16.11
C THR A 117 -24.95 -2.66 -16.97
N VAL A 118 -24.00 -2.97 -17.85
CA VAL A 118 -23.45 -2.02 -18.83
C VAL A 118 -24.56 -1.46 -19.71
N LEU A 119 -25.43 -2.30 -20.27
CA LEU A 119 -26.55 -1.85 -21.08
C LEU A 119 -27.53 -0.97 -20.31
N ARG A 120 -27.81 -1.31 -19.04
CA ARG A 120 -28.67 -0.48 -18.19
C ARG A 120 -28.03 0.88 -17.93
N ALA A 121 -26.75 0.91 -17.59
CA ALA A 121 -26.00 2.13 -17.37
C ALA A 121 -26.02 3.03 -18.62
N LEU A 122 -25.84 2.45 -19.81
CA LEU A 122 -25.87 3.17 -21.08
C LEU A 122 -27.26 3.71 -21.47
N LYS A 123 -28.33 3.05 -21.03
CA LYS A 123 -29.73 3.47 -21.29
C LYS A 123 -30.27 4.44 -20.24
N THR A 124 -29.66 4.51 -19.07
CA THR A 124 -30.16 5.35 -17.99
C THR A 124 -29.77 6.79 -18.29
N GLU A 125 -30.76 7.63 -18.60
CA GLU A 125 -30.51 9.06 -18.67
C GLU A 125 -30.01 9.56 -17.31
N PRO A 126 -28.93 10.34 -17.28
CA PRO A 126 -28.37 10.83 -16.03
C PRO A 126 -29.45 11.60 -15.28
N LYS A 127 -29.77 11.13 -14.07
CA LYS A 127 -30.79 11.74 -13.22
C LYS A 127 -30.43 13.22 -13.06
N PRO A 128 -31.30 14.18 -13.42
CA PRO A 128 -30.97 15.59 -13.26
C PRO A 128 -30.65 15.83 -11.79
N THR A 129 -29.41 16.20 -11.52
CA THR A 129 -29.00 16.72 -10.22
C THR A 129 -29.83 17.97 -9.97
N GLY A 130 -30.85 17.86 -9.12
CA GLY A 130 -31.71 18.99 -8.78
C GLY A 130 -30.87 20.10 -8.18
N THR A 131 -30.66 21.17 -8.95
CA THR A 131 -29.85 22.33 -8.56
C THR A 131 -30.61 23.42 -7.81
N ASP A 132 -31.86 23.20 -7.38
CA ASP A 132 -32.68 24.24 -6.72
C ASP A 132 -33.19 23.83 -5.33
N GLY A 133 -32.31 23.27 -4.51
CA GLY A 133 -32.53 23.13 -3.06
C GLY A 133 -31.81 24.23 -2.31
N ALA A 134 -32.43 25.39 -2.15
CA ALA A 134 -31.95 26.44 -1.25
C ALA A 134 -31.69 25.83 0.14
N PHE A 135 -30.45 25.94 0.61
CA PHE A 135 -30.07 25.55 1.96
C PHE A 135 -30.81 26.41 2.97
N ALA A 136 -31.90 25.88 3.53
CA ALA A 136 -32.45 26.36 4.78
C ALA A 136 -31.44 26.03 5.89
N THR A 137 -30.79 27.04 6.43
CA THR A 137 -29.99 26.98 7.65
C THR A 137 -30.84 26.43 8.79
N PRO A 138 -30.52 25.27 9.39
CA PRO A 138 -31.08 24.89 10.66
C PRO A 138 -30.32 25.62 11.76
N THR A 139 -30.99 26.56 12.43
CA THR A 139 -30.54 27.14 13.69
C THR A 139 -30.56 26.04 14.74
N LEU A 140 -29.40 25.42 15.01
CA LEU A 140 -29.22 24.50 16.12
C LEU A 140 -28.57 25.25 17.28
N SER A 141 -29.33 25.37 18.36
CA SER A 141 -28.87 25.77 19.69
C SER A 141 -27.74 24.87 20.17
N GLU A 142 -26.55 25.46 20.22
CA GLU A 142 -25.63 25.50 21.35
C GLU A 142 -25.92 24.55 22.54
N THR A 143 -25.22 23.42 22.53
CA THR A 143 -24.54 22.87 23.72
C THR A 143 -23.42 21.96 23.22
N ALA A 144 -22.27 22.56 22.92
CA ALA A 144 -21.09 21.82 22.50
C ALA A 144 -20.50 21.06 23.71
N PRO A 145 -20.42 19.72 23.69
CA PRO A 145 -19.58 19.00 24.63
C PRO A 145 -18.11 19.39 24.36
N ALA A 146 -17.37 19.66 25.43
CA ALA A 146 -15.97 20.05 25.39
C ALA A 146 -15.17 19.19 24.39
N GLU A 147 -14.53 19.84 23.41
CA GLU A 147 -13.68 19.16 22.45
C GLU A 147 -12.62 18.34 23.20
N PRO A 148 -12.51 17.02 22.95
CA PRO A 148 -11.45 16.24 23.53
C PRO A 148 -10.12 16.80 23.02
N VAL A 149 -9.26 17.22 23.95
CA VAL A 149 -7.88 17.64 23.72
C VAL A 149 -7.15 16.51 22.97
N ARG A 150 -7.19 16.54 21.64
CA ARG A 150 -6.37 15.66 20.81
C ARG A 150 -4.92 16.00 21.15
N ARG A 151 -4.16 15.00 21.61
CA ARG A 151 -2.69 15.09 21.71
C ARG A 151 -2.13 15.31 20.30
N GLN A 152 -2.14 16.56 19.86
CA GLN A 152 -1.48 16.97 18.64
C GLN A 152 0.02 16.80 18.89
N LEU A 153 0.66 15.98 18.06
CA LEU A 153 2.10 16.02 17.89
C LEU A 153 2.44 17.47 17.51
N VAL A 154 2.97 18.25 18.45
CA VAL A 154 3.39 19.63 18.20
C VAL A 154 4.37 19.56 17.03
N PRO A 155 4.05 20.12 15.85
CA PRO A 155 4.98 20.11 14.73
C PRO A 155 6.19 20.93 15.14
N GLU A 156 7.33 20.26 15.35
CA GLU A 156 8.58 20.98 15.55
C GLU A 156 8.87 21.86 14.33
N PRO A 157 9.40 23.09 14.52
CA PRO A 157 9.72 23.98 13.42
C PRO A 157 10.65 23.26 12.43
N VAL A 158 10.21 23.20 11.18
CA VAL A 158 10.96 22.62 10.08
C VAL A 158 12.16 23.53 9.82
N SER A 159 13.37 23.02 10.03
CA SER A 159 14.59 23.72 9.65
C SER A 159 14.55 23.94 8.14
N THR A 160 14.70 25.18 7.68
CA THR A 160 14.53 25.57 6.27
C THR A 160 15.59 25.00 5.31
N ASN A 161 16.58 24.25 5.83
CA ASN A 161 17.66 23.64 5.03
C ASN A 161 17.43 22.15 4.74
N ASP A 162 16.35 21.55 5.23
CA ASP A 162 16.06 20.12 5.05
C ASP A 162 15.36 19.86 3.71
N THR A 163 16.14 19.67 2.64
CA THR A 163 15.57 19.31 1.32
C THR A 163 15.35 17.79 1.26
N PRO A 164 14.10 17.29 1.11
CA PRO A 164 13.83 15.86 0.97
C PRO A 164 14.50 15.29 -0.28
N GLN A 165 15.09 14.10 -0.16
CA GLN A 165 15.76 13.40 -1.25
C GLN A 165 14.85 12.32 -1.85
N PRO A 166 14.91 12.07 -3.17
CA PRO A 166 14.14 10.99 -3.79
C PRO A 166 14.63 9.61 -3.33
N VAL A 167 13.70 8.67 -3.13
CA VAL A 167 13.99 7.25 -2.87
C VAL A 167 14.38 6.51 -4.17
N ALA A 168 14.27 7.17 -5.33
CA ALA A 168 14.45 6.55 -6.65
C ALA A 168 15.85 5.93 -6.86
N ASP A 169 16.89 6.47 -6.23
CA ASP A 169 18.28 6.05 -6.48
C ASP A 169 18.77 4.96 -5.51
N ILE A 170 18.09 4.82 -4.37
CA ILE A 170 18.47 3.92 -3.27
C ILE A 170 17.18 3.33 -2.69
N THR A 171 16.99 2.02 -2.85
CA THR A 171 15.87 1.33 -2.20
C THR A 171 15.89 1.64 -0.70
N LEU A 172 14.73 1.80 -0.07
CA LEU A 172 14.67 2.07 1.37
C LEU A 172 15.46 1.03 2.18
N ALA A 173 15.45 -0.23 1.75
CA ALA A 173 16.28 -1.29 2.30
C ALA A 173 17.78 -0.95 2.29
N ARG A 174 18.31 -0.44 1.16
CA ARG A 174 19.72 -0.03 1.05
C ARG A 174 20.05 1.17 1.92
N LEU A 175 19.14 2.16 2.02
CA LEU A 175 19.30 3.29 2.94
C LEU A 175 19.34 2.83 4.40
N MET A 176 18.44 1.93 4.80
CA MET A 176 18.39 1.37 6.14
C MET A 176 19.66 0.58 6.48
N LEU A 177 20.20 -0.22 5.54
CA LEU A 177 21.47 -0.91 5.71
C LEU A 177 22.64 0.08 5.88
N HIS A 178 22.68 1.14 5.07
CA HIS A 178 23.69 2.19 5.19
C HIS A 178 23.68 2.87 6.56
N LEU A 179 22.49 3.22 7.06
CA LEU A 179 22.32 3.80 8.39
C LEU A 179 22.72 2.80 9.49
N ALA A 180 22.40 1.51 9.31
CA ALA A 180 22.77 0.46 10.26
C ALA A 180 24.29 0.29 10.38
N ARG A 181 24.99 0.12 9.25
CA ARG A 181 26.45 -0.10 9.21
C ARG A 181 27.25 1.07 9.75
N ARG A 182 26.70 2.28 9.66
CA ARG A 182 27.32 3.50 10.20
C ARG A 182 26.93 3.79 11.66
N HIS A 183 26.20 2.89 12.31
CA HIS A 183 25.72 3.10 13.68
C HIS A 183 24.97 4.43 13.85
N ALA A 184 24.24 4.83 12.80
CA ALA A 184 23.65 6.15 12.73
C ALA A 184 22.58 6.33 13.82
N THR A 185 22.52 7.54 14.38
CA THR A 185 21.48 7.93 15.34
C THR A 185 20.76 9.15 14.79
N GLY A 186 19.43 9.10 14.70
CA GLY A 186 18.63 10.13 14.06
C GLY A 186 17.19 9.71 13.78
N VAL A 187 16.50 10.53 12.98
CA VAL A 187 15.14 10.24 12.51
C VAL A 187 15.12 10.19 11.00
N LEU A 188 14.63 9.08 10.45
CA LEU A 188 14.32 8.91 9.05
C LEU A 188 12.84 9.19 8.81
N GLU A 189 12.52 10.28 8.12
CA GLU A 189 11.17 10.55 7.62
C GLU A 189 11.05 10.04 6.18
N ILE A 190 9.96 9.38 5.85
CA ILE A 190 9.70 8.85 4.51
C ILE A 190 8.28 9.24 4.14
N ARG A 191 8.07 9.71 2.91
CA ARG A 191 6.76 10.09 2.39
C ARG A 191 6.55 9.61 0.96
N LYS A 192 5.35 9.13 0.65
CA LYS A 192 4.88 8.85 -0.71
C LYS A 192 3.38 9.10 -0.79
N GLY A 193 2.99 10.14 -1.51
CA GLY A 193 1.58 10.56 -1.58
C GLY A 193 1.01 10.81 -0.17
N PRO A 194 -0.10 10.16 0.22
CA PRO A 194 -0.71 10.30 1.54
C PRO A 194 -0.11 9.34 2.58
N LEU A 195 0.99 8.62 2.27
CA LEU A 195 1.67 7.74 3.21
C LEU A 195 2.94 8.40 3.72
N GLY A 196 3.13 8.40 5.03
CA GLY A 196 4.21 9.06 5.72
C GLY A 196 4.61 8.30 6.98
N LEU A 197 5.91 8.05 7.15
CA LEU A 197 6.45 7.35 8.31
C LEU A 197 7.63 8.11 8.88
N ARG A 198 7.78 8.06 10.22
CA ARG A 198 8.98 8.47 10.93
C ARG A 198 9.57 7.27 11.64
N ILE A 199 10.84 7.02 11.40
CA ILE A 199 11.59 5.92 11.97
C ILE A 199 12.72 6.52 12.81
N GLY A 200 12.64 6.34 14.13
CA GLY A 200 13.73 6.70 15.04
C GLY A 200 14.77 5.59 15.03
N ILE A 201 16.01 5.94 14.71
CA ILE A 201 17.16 5.02 14.67
C ILE A 201 18.16 5.48 15.73
N GLU A 202 18.66 4.53 16.52
CA GLU A 202 19.71 4.77 17.52
C GLU A 202 20.73 3.65 17.41
N ASP A 203 22.01 4.02 17.24
CA ASP A 203 23.11 3.07 17.07
C ASP A 203 22.81 2.01 16.00
N GLY A 204 22.30 2.45 14.84
CA GLY A 204 21.94 1.57 13.72
C GLY A 204 20.72 0.66 13.96
N SER A 205 20.07 0.76 15.13
CA SER A 205 18.88 -0.02 15.48
C SER A 205 17.61 0.81 15.39
N VAL A 206 16.53 0.23 14.87
CA VAL A 206 15.24 0.90 14.82
C VAL A 206 14.63 0.88 16.22
N ARG A 207 14.54 2.07 16.83
CA ARG A 207 13.95 2.30 18.15
C ARG A 207 12.47 2.58 18.11
N GLN A 208 12.02 3.37 17.14
CA GLN A 208 10.65 3.85 17.11
C GLN A 208 10.14 3.94 15.68
N VAL A 209 8.85 3.68 15.50
CA VAL A 209 8.14 3.86 14.24
C VAL A 209 6.83 4.55 14.54
N VAL A 210 6.60 5.67 13.85
CA VAL A 210 5.40 6.47 13.97
C VAL A 210 4.82 6.64 12.57
N ASN A 211 3.58 6.22 12.40
CA ASN A 211 2.83 6.53 11.19
C ASN A 211 2.36 7.99 11.27
N LEU A 212 2.68 8.78 10.23
CA LEU A 212 2.24 10.16 10.13
C LEU A 212 0.75 10.25 9.78
N ASP A 213 0.23 9.21 9.13
CA ASP A 213 -1.16 9.15 8.69
C ASP A 213 -1.94 8.25 9.66
N GLN A 214 -2.79 8.88 10.46
CA GLN A 214 -3.49 8.26 11.61
C GLN A 214 -4.67 7.37 11.20
N GLY A 215 -4.60 6.70 10.05
CA GLY A 215 -5.61 5.72 9.64
C GLY A 215 -5.55 4.47 10.52
N GLY A 216 -6.33 4.43 11.61
CA GLY A 216 -6.33 3.34 12.59
C GLY A 216 -6.70 1.94 12.04
N GLU A 217 -7.17 1.86 10.79
CA GLU A 217 -7.69 0.64 10.19
C GLU A 217 -6.67 -0.52 10.11
N ALA A 218 -5.38 -0.22 9.98
CA ALA A 218 -4.35 -1.24 9.79
C ALA A 218 -4.13 -2.09 11.06
N PHE A 219 -4.28 -1.51 12.26
CA PHE A 219 -4.09 -2.22 13.52
C PHE A 219 -5.26 -3.19 13.79
N GLY A 220 -6.49 -2.72 13.62
CA GLY A 220 -7.67 -3.57 13.76
C GLY A 220 -7.69 -4.75 12.77
N LYS A 221 -7.25 -4.54 11.52
CA LYS A 221 -7.08 -5.61 10.53
C LYS A 221 -6.07 -6.67 10.98
N LEU A 222 -4.96 -6.27 11.60
CA LEU A 222 -3.98 -7.21 12.16
C LEU A 222 -4.61 -8.09 13.25
N LEU A 223 -5.36 -7.50 14.19
CA LEU A 223 -6.00 -8.24 15.27
C LEU A 223 -7.04 -9.24 14.76
N MET A 224 -7.85 -8.84 13.77
CA MET A 224 -8.81 -9.74 13.11
C MET A 224 -8.11 -10.91 12.40
N ARG A 225 -7.00 -10.65 11.69
CA ARG A 225 -6.23 -11.70 11.01
C ARG A 225 -5.70 -12.76 11.98
N ASN A 226 -5.39 -12.37 13.21
CA ASN A 226 -4.94 -13.26 14.27
C ASN A 226 -6.10 -13.79 15.14
N ALA A 227 -7.35 -13.57 14.72
CA ALA A 227 -8.57 -13.98 15.44
C ALA A 227 -8.66 -13.49 16.91
N ILE A 228 -8.00 -12.35 17.21
CA ILE A 228 -8.01 -11.75 18.55
C ILE A 228 -9.29 -10.95 18.78
N ILE A 229 -9.80 -10.33 17.72
CA ILE A 229 -11.10 -9.63 17.73
C ILE A 229 -11.91 -10.07 16.52
N THR A 230 -13.23 -10.06 16.68
CA THR A 230 -14.20 -10.31 15.61
C THR A 230 -14.41 -9.06 14.75
N PRO A 231 -14.98 -9.19 13.54
CA PRO A 231 -15.37 -8.03 12.72
C PRO A 231 -16.38 -7.09 13.41
N LEU A 232 -17.23 -7.62 14.29
CA LEU A 232 -18.19 -6.81 15.04
C LEU A 232 -17.49 -5.96 16.10
N GLU A 233 -16.59 -6.57 16.87
CA GLU A 233 -15.76 -5.89 17.88
C GLU A 233 -14.84 -4.85 17.24
N HIS A 234 -14.27 -5.17 16.07
CA HIS A 234 -13.49 -4.22 15.29
C HIS A 234 -14.29 -2.95 14.97
N ARG A 235 -15.50 -3.09 14.42
CA ARG A 235 -16.39 -1.94 14.12
C ARG A 235 -16.77 -1.17 15.39
N ALA A 236 -17.10 -1.89 16.47
CA ALA A 236 -17.46 -1.27 17.74
C ALA A 236 -16.29 -0.45 18.33
N SER A 237 -15.06 -0.99 18.25
CA SER A 237 -13.85 -0.31 18.73
C SER A 237 -13.52 0.95 17.93
N LEU A 238 -13.68 0.94 16.60
CA LEU A 238 -13.49 2.13 15.77
C LEU A 238 -14.49 3.22 16.13
N LYS A 239 -15.78 2.86 16.24
CA LYS A 239 -16.83 3.79 16.65
C LYS A 239 -16.54 4.38 18.04
N ARG A 240 -16.08 3.55 18.97
CA ARG A 240 -15.72 4.00 20.33
C ARG A 240 -14.51 4.92 20.33
N ALA A 241 -13.47 4.60 19.56
CA ALA A 241 -12.27 5.40 19.40
C ALA A 241 -12.60 6.80 18.85
N GLU A 242 -13.42 6.85 17.79
CA GLU A 242 -13.92 8.08 17.19
C GLU A 242 -14.71 8.93 18.20
N GLN A 243 -15.68 8.32 18.90
CA GLN A 243 -16.52 9.01 19.88
C GLN A 243 -15.76 9.56 21.09
N SER A 244 -14.66 8.91 21.48
CA SER A 244 -13.89 9.30 22.67
C SER A 244 -12.58 10.03 22.34
N GLY A 245 -12.25 10.21 21.07
CA GLY A 245 -11.02 10.87 20.64
C GLY A 245 -9.74 10.13 21.03
N VAL A 246 -9.80 8.81 21.23
CA VAL A 246 -8.64 7.97 21.59
C VAL A 246 -8.22 7.07 20.43
N SER A 247 -7.05 6.44 20.54
CA SER A 247 -6.62 5.44 19.55
C SER A 247 -7.51 4.18 19.60
N GLN A 248 -7.61 3.45 18.49
CA GLN A 248 -8.35 2.19 18.46
C GLN A 248 -7.82 1.18 19.48
N GLY A 249 -6.50 1.08 19.66
CA GLY A 249 -5.89 0.20 20.67
C GLY A 249 -6.37 0.55 22.08
N GLU A 250 -6.34 1.83 22.44
CA GLU A 250 -6.83 2.28 23.74
C GLU A 250 -8.35 2.01 23.91
N ALA A 251 -9.14 2.19 22.85
CA ALA A 251 -10.56 1.84 22.88
C ALA A 251 -10.77 0.34 23.13
N LEU A 252 -9.99 -0.54 22.50
CA LEU A 252 -10.04 -1.99 22.71
C LEU A 252 -9.69 -2.38 24.15
N VAL A 253 -8.70 -1.72 24.75
CA VAL A 253 -8.35 -1.93 26.17
C VAL A 253 -9.48 -1.48 27.08
N ARG A 254 -10.07 -0.30 26.84
CA ARG A 254 -11.23 0.20 27.60
C ARG A 254 -12.47 -0.67 27.45
N MET A 255 -12.62 -1.36 26.34
CA MET A 255 -13.71 -2.32 26.09
C MET A 255 -13.43 -3.70 26.70
N ALA A 256 -12.30 -3.88 27.40
CA ALA A 256 -11.83 -5.16 27.94
C ALA A 256 -11.70 -6.28 26.88
N LEU A 257 -11.51 -5.90 25.61
CA LEU A 257 -11.23 -6.83 24.52
C LEU A 257 -9.74 -7.16 24.41
N LEU A 258 -8.89 -6.28 24.93
CA LEU A 258 -7.45 -6.47 25.06
C LEU A 258 -7.01 -6.03 26.45
N ASN A 259 -5.96 -6.63 26.98
CA ASN A 259 -5.21 -6.04 28.08
C ASN A 259 -4.05 -5.18 27.50
N GLN A 260 -3.42 -4.37 28.36
CA GLN A 260 -2.36 -3.46 27.96
C GLN A 260 -1.12 -4.18 27.41
N GLU A 261 -0.76 -5.33 27.97
CA GLU A 261 0.40 -6.14 27.57
C GLU A 261 0.21 -6.70 26.15
N THR A 262 -0.91 -7.37 25.89
CA THR A 262 -1.28 -7.89 24.57
C THR A 262 -1.39 -6.77 23.54
N MET A 263 -1.93 -5.60 23.92
CA MET A 263 -1.94 -4.44 23.03
C MET A 263 -0.52 -4.03 22.63
N ASN A 264 0.39 -3.92 23.59
CA ASN A 264 1.79 -3.56 23.35
C ASN A 264 2.48 -4.56 22.41
N GLU A 265 2.29 -5.86 22.64
CA GLU A 265 2.81 -6.93 21.78
C GLU A 265 2.34 -6.79 20.33
N PHE A 266 1.04 -6.58 20.11
CA PHE A 266 0.49 -6.41 18.77
C PHE A 266 0.90 -5.09 18.13
N VAL A 267 1.07 -4.01 18.89
CA VAL A 267 1.61 -2.74 18.37
C VAL A 267 3.05 -2.94 17.91
N ALA A 268 3.87 -3.63 18.71
CA ALA A 268 5.24 -3.97 18.33
C ALA A 268 5.27 -4.88 17.10
N GLN A 269 4.39 -5.89 17.02
CA GLN A 269 4.24 -6.73 15.83
C GLN A 269 3.82 -5.91 14.60
N HIS A 270 2.81 -5.06 14.72
CA HIS A 270 2.32 -4.22 13.63
C HIS A 270 3.43 -3.32 13.07
N LYS A 271 4.19 -2.66 13.95
CA LYS A 271 5.33 -1.83 13.53
C LYS A 271 6.41 -2.66 12.84
N ARG A 272 6.71 -3.88 13.31
CA ARG A 272 7.65 -4.80 12.65
C ARG A 272 7.16 -5.24 11.26
N GLU A 273 5.87 -5.50 11.13
CA GLU A 273 5.27 -5.85 9.83
C GLU A 273 5.36 -4.70 8.85
N MET A 274 4.96 -3.50 9.28
CA MET A 274 5.07 -2.26 8.49
C MET A 274 6.51 -1.99 8.04
N LEU A 275 7.49 -2.11 8.94
CA LEU A 275 8.92 -1.98 8.60
C LEU A 275 9.41 -3.03 7.60
N GLY A 276 8.92 -4.26 7.71
CA GLY A 276 9.26 -5.31 6.77
C GLY A 276 8.59 -5.11 5.41
N GLU A 277 7.36 -4.60 5.37
CA GLU A 277 6.68 -4.20 4.12
C GLU A 277 7.41 -3.05 3.44
N LEU A 278 7.81 -2.04 4.20
CA LEU A 278 8.66 -0.93 3.76
C LEU A 278 9.92 -1.40 3.04
N CYS A 279 10.63 -2.37 3.60
CA CYS A 279 11.89 -2.85 3.05
C CYS A 279 11.71 -3.93 1.96
N GLY A 280 10.54 -4.56 1.88
CA GLY A 280 10.26 -5.71 1.03
C GLY A 280 9.25 -5.46 -0.09
N THR A 281 8.81 -4.23 -0.32
CA THR A 281 7.81 -3.93 -1.34
C THR A 281 8.20 -2.76 -2.24
N GLU A 282 7.61 -2.74 -3.43
CA GLU A 282 7.74 -1.69 -4.44
C GLU A 282 6.98 -0.41 -4.06
N GLN A 283 6.22 -0.46 -2.97
CA GLN A 283 5.32 0.60 -2.56
C GLN A 283 6.04 1.91 -2.32
N TRP A 284 7.36 1.94 -2.15
CA TRP A 284 8.13 3.16 -1.91
C TRP A 284 8.91 3.70 -3.11
N LEU A 285 8.80 3.05 -4.28
CA LEU A 285 9.29 3.63 -5.54
C LEU A 285 8.60 4.98 -5.79
N GLY A 286 9.38 6.03 -6.06
CA GLY A 286 8.89 7.41 -6.21
C GLY A 286 8.61 8.14 -4.89
N GLY A 287 8.86 7.50 -3.74
CA GLY A 287 8.83 8.18 -2.44
C GLY A 287 9.96 9.20 -2.28
N ARG A 288 9.88 10.01 -1.23
CA ARG A 288 10.94 10.91 -0.76
C ARG A 288 11.30 10.57 0.67
N TYR A 289 12.55 10.78 1.05
CA TYR A 289 13.00 10.62 2.42
C TYR A 289 13.74 11.86 2.90
N LEU A 290 13.81 12.01 4.22
CA LEU A 290 14.57 13.03 4.91
C LEU A 290 15.24 12.39 6.12
N TRP A 291 16.57 12.41 6.16
CA TRP A 291 17.33 11.95 7.31
C TRP A 291 17.73 13.14 8.19
N ARG A 292 17.41 13.07 9.48
CA ARG A 292 17.76 14.06 10.48
C ARG A 292 18.67 13.45 11.54
N GLU A 293 19.98 13.60 11.34
CA GLU A 293 21.00 13.07 12.23
C GLU A 293 20.92 13.71 13.63
N GLY A 294 21.24 12.92 14.66
CA GLY A 294 21.24 13.34 16.08
C GLY A 294 19.86 13.57 16.70
N ARG A 295 18.80 13.67 15.88
CA ARG A 295 17.44 13.85 16.40
C ARG A 295 16.89 12.56 16.98
N ARG A 296 16.11 12.69 18.06
CA ARG A 296 15.37 11.59 18.69
C ARG A 296 13.89 11.88 18.60
N LEU A 297 13.09 10.85 18.36
CA LEU A 297 11.64 10.97 18.44
C LEU A 297 11.23 11.09 19.92
N LYS A 298 10.51 12.17 20.24
CA LYS A 298 9.94 12.41 21.57
C LYS A 298 8.59 11.69 21.67
N VAL A 299 8.61 10.37 21.74
CA VAL A 299 7.38 9.58 21.88
C VAL A 299 7.56 8.61 23.03
N ASP A 300 6.63 8.63 23.98
CA ASP A 300 6.57 7.75 25.16
C ASP A 300 6.17 6.30 24.82
N ASN A 301 6.35 5.90 23.57
CA ASN A 301 5.99 4.57 23.12
C ASN A 301 7.16 3.61 23.31
N GLU A 302 6.80 2.36 23.59
CA GLU A 302 7.70 1.23 23.75
C GLU A 302 8.69 1.14 22.56
N ALA A 303 9.96 1.01 22.90
CA ALA A 303 11.04 0.93 21.93
C ALA A 303 11.00 -0.42 21.21
N LEU A 304 10.95 -0.39 19.89
CA LEU A 304 11.40 -1.52 19.09
C LEU A 304 12.90 -1.66 19.38
N SER A 305 13.37 -2.81 19.80
CA SER A 305 14.82 -3.05 19.94
C SER A 305 15.27 -3.98 18.82
N GLN A 306 15.06 -3.57 17.58
CA GLN A 306 15.35 -4.39 16.41
C GLN A 306 16.41 -3.72 15.54
N SER A 307 17.48 -4.46 15.25
CA SER A 307 18.50 -4.02 14.28
C SER A 307 17.85 -3.70 12.93
N ALA A 308 18.24 -2.58 12.33
CA ALA A 308 17.79 -2.21 10.98
C ALA A 308 18.18 -3.27 9.94
N MET A 309 19.31 -3.95 10.10
CA MET A 309 19.70 -5.08 9.23
C MET A 309 18.70 -6.23 9.32
N HIS A 310 18.23 -6.56 10.53
CA HIS A 310 17.24 -7.62 10.72
C HIS A 310 15.89 -7.25 10.09
N VAL A 311 15.49 -5.97 10.19
CA VAL A 311 14.31 -5.43 9.49
C VAL A 311 14.44 -5.63 7.97
N VAL A 312 15.56 -5.19 7.39
CA VAL A 312 15.80 -5.25 5.95
C VAL A 312 15.83 -6.70 5.46
N ARG A 313 16.59 -7.56 6.12
CA ARG A 313 16.68 -8.99 5.81
C ARG A 313 15.31 -9.64 5.80
N ASN A 314 14.53 -9.48 6.87
CA ASN A 314 13.20 -10.10 6.97
C ASN A 314 12.23 -9.52 5.94
N GLY A 315 12.30 -8.22 5.65
CA GLY A 315 11.51 -7.59 4.61
C GLY A 315 11.77 -8.21 3.24
N ILE A 316 13.03 -8.30 2.83
CA ILE A 316 13.42 -8.82 1.51
C ILE A 316 13.12 -10.32 1.40
N LEU A 317 13.58 -11.12 2.36
CA LEU A 317 13.46 -12.58 2.26
C LEU A 317 12.01 -13.06 2.32
N ARG A 318 11.11 -12.33 2.99
CA ARG A 318 9.70 -12.77 3.15
C ARG A 318 8.72 -12.11 2.18
N ARG A 319 8.97 -10.87 1.76
CA ARG A 319 7.94 -10.06 1.08
C ARG A 319 8.31 -9.66 -0.34
N LEU A 320 9.59 -9.62 -0.69
CA LEU A 320 9.99 -9.13 -2.01
C LEU A 320 9.56 -10.12 -3.10
N ARG A 321 8.91 -9.60 -4.14
CA ARG A 321 8.45 -10.41 -5.27
C ARG A 321 9.63 -10.78 -6.18
N PRO A 322 9.82 -12.07 -6.53
CA PRO A 322 10.91 -12.52 -7.38
C PRO A 322 10.98 -11.79 -8.73
N GLU A 323 9.82 -11.50 -9.33
CA GLU A 323 9.70 -10.80 -10.62
C GLU A 323 10.35 -9.42 -10.57
N TRP A 324 10.14 -8.72 -9.46
CA TRP A 324 10.70 -7.39 -9.26
C TRP A 324 12.21 -7.43 -9.04
N ILE A 325 12.71 -8.47 -8.38
CA ILE A 325 14.16 -8.66 -8.24
C ILE A 325 14.79 -8.80 -9.62
N VAL A 326 14.26 -9.68 -10.47
CA VAL A 326 14.78 -9.83 -11.85
C VAL A 326 14.74 -8.50 -12.60
N GLU A 327 13.64 -7.76 -12.47
CA GLU A 327 13.51 -6.44 -13.10
C GLU A 327 14.53 -5.43 -12.57
N ALA A 328 14.81 -5.44 -11.27
CA ALA A 328 15.86 -4.61 -10.68
C ALA A 328 17.26 -4.95 -11.23
N PHE A 329 17.55 -6.24 -11.46
CA PHE A 329 18.77 -6.65 -12.15
C PHE A 329 18.77 -6.24 -13.63
N ARG A 330 17.64 -6.36 -14.35
CA ARG A 330 17.53 -5.95 -15.77
C ARG A 330 17.81 -4.47 -15.96
N ARG A 331 17.28 -3.61 -15.10
CA ARG A 331 17.54 -2.15 -15.13
C ARG A 331 19.01 -1.80 -14.95
N ARG A 332 19.80 -2.71 -14.36
CA ARG A 332 21.26 -2.56 -14.21
C ARG A 332 22.06 -3.24 -15.32
N GLY A 333 21.40 -3.88 -16.29
CA GLY A 333 22.08 -4.71 -17.30
C GLY A 333 22.59 -6.05 -16.78
N ALA A 334 22.30 -6.41 -15.53
CA ALA A 334 22.97 -7.50 -14.80
C ALA A 334 22.12 -8.77 -14.66
N ALA A 335 20.96 -8.85 -15.31
CA ALA A 335 20.03 -9.98 -15.10
C ALA A 335 20.57 -11.34 -15.55
N THR A 336 21.44 -11.32 -16.56
CA THR A 336 22.09 -12.52 -17.14
C THR A 336 23.55 -12.66 -16.73
N GLU A 337 24.10 -11.69 -16.00
CA GLU A 337 25.50 -11.71 -15.58
C GLU A 337 25.70 -12.68 -14.41
N PRO A 338 26.83 -13.43 -14.38
CA PRO A 338 27.13 -14.35 -13.31
C PRO A 338 27.47 -13.61 -12.02
N MET A 339 26.79 -13.97 -10.93
CA MET A 339 27.03 -13.44 -9.60
C MET A 339 28.35 -13.96 -9.04
N SER A 340 29.07 -13.10 -8.33
CA SER A 340 30.30 -13.46 -7.61
C SER A 340 30.30 -12.86 -6.21
N LEU A 341 30.61 -13.67 -5.19
CA LEU A 341 30.77 -13.16 -3.83
C LEU A 341 32.01 -12.27 -3.73
N ARG A 342 31.86 -11.12 -3.06
CA ARG A 342 32.97 -10.19 -2.85
C ARG A 342 33.91 -10.67 -1.73
N GLU A 343 35.15 -10.21 -1.78
CA GLU A 343 36.05 -10.30 -0.64
C GLU A 343 35.39 -9.66 0.60
N GLY A 344 35.44 -10.33 1.75
CA GLY A 344 34.77 -9.88 2.97
C GLY A 344 33.27 -10.20 3.07
N ALA A 345 32.65 -10.90 2.11
CA ALA A 345 31.22 -11.25 2.16
C ALA A 345 30.80 -11.96 3.46
N ARG A 346 31.69 -12.76 4.06
CA ARG A 346 31.43 -13.48 5.32
C ARG A 346 31.18 -12.56 6.51
N GLU A 347 31.82 -11.40 6.57
CA GLU A 347 31.59 -10.40 7.62
C GLU A 347 30.17 -9.85 7.49
N ILE A 348 29.75 -9.54 6.26
CA ILE A 348 28.38 -9.09 5.96
C ILE A 348 27.35 -10.17 6.28
N PHE A 349 27.67 -11.46 6.07
CA PHE A 349 26.78 -12.57 6.46
C PHE A 349 26.54 -12.61 7.97
N ALA A 350 27.60 -12.37 8.76
CA ALA A 350 27.52 -12.29 10.20
C ALA A 350 26.72 -11.07 10.66
N GLU A 351 26.96 -9.89 10.08
CA GLU A 351 26.20 -8.66 10.34
C GLU A 351 24.70 -8.83 10.04
N LEU A 352 24.38 -9.45 8.90
CA LEU A 352 23.00 -9.78 8.53
C LEU A 352 22.40 -10.89 9.40
N GLY A 353 23.21 -11.62 10.18
CA GLY A 353 22.79 -12.74 11.02
C GLY A 353 22.23 -13.90 10.20
N LEU A 354 22.82 -14.21 9.05
CA LEU A 354 22.39 -15.33 8.21
C LEU A 354 22.57 -16.67 8.94
N THR A 355 21.63 -17.60 8.74
CA THR A 355 21.75 -18.96 9.28
C THR A 355 22.76 -19.78 8.48
N ARG A 356 23.23 -20.91 9.02
CA ARG A 356 24.14 -21.82 8.30
C ARG A 356 23.58 -22.27 6.95
N GLU A 357 22.27 -22.53 6.89
CA GLU A 357 21.57 -22.90 5.65
C GLU A 357 21.57 -21.76 4.64
N MET A 358 21.30 -20.52 5.08
CA MET A 358 21.36 -19.34 4.21
C MET A 358 22.79 -19.06 3.73
N ILE A 359 23.79 -19.30 4.57
CA ILE A 359 25.19 -19.15 4.20
C ILE A 359 25.58 -20.18 3.12
N ALA A 360 25.17 -21.44 3.27
CA ALA A 360 25.39 -22.45 2.25
C ALA A 360 24.66 -22.12 0.94
N ALA A 361 23.42 -21.59 1.03
CA ALA A 361 22.69 -21.11 -0.14
C ALA A 361 23.38 -19.92 -0.82
N ALA A 362 23.97 -18.99 -0.04
CA ALA A 362 24.75 -17.86 -0.55
C ALA A 362 26.00 -18.32 -1.31
N ASP A 363 26.73 -19.29 -0.76
CA ASP A 363 27.90 -19.90 -1.43
C ASP A 363 27.50 -20.57 -2.76
N GLY A 364 26.28 -21.14 -2.80
CA GLY A 364 25.70 -21.71 -4.02
C GLY A 364 25.29 -20.69 -5.08
N LEU A 365 25.33 -19.38 -4.81
CA LEU A 365 25.02 -18.33 -5.80
C LEU A 365 26.15 -18.08 -6.79
N GLU A 366 27.39 -18.48 -6.47
CA GLU A 366 28.57 -18.25 -7.30
C GLU A 366 28.36 -18.79 -8.73
N GLY A 367 28.55 -17.93 -9.73
CA GLY A 367 28.38 -18.25 -11.15
C GLY A 367 26.91 -18.36 -11.62
N GLN A 368 25.93 -18.18 -10.75
CA GLN A 368 24.52 -18.15 -11.12
C GLN A 368 24.08 -16.75 -11.56
N ASN A 369 22.99 -16.63 -12.33
CA ASN A 369 22.42 -15.33 -12.71
C ASN A 369 20.94 -15.22 -12.28
N ALA A 370 20.42 -13.99 -12.26
CA ALA A 370 19.10 -13.70 -11.70
C ALA A 370 17.97 -14.37 -12.50
N VAL A 371 18.07 -14.39 -13.83
CA VAL A 371 17.10 -15.06 -14.70
C VAL A 371 17.08 -16.57 -14.45
N GLY A 372 18.23 -17.23 -14.40
CA GLY A 372 18.32 -18.67 -14.15
C GLY A 372 17.89 -19.07 -12.74
N LEU A 373 18.04 -18.20 -11.74
CA LEU A 373 17.47 -18.37 -10.40
C LEU A 373 15.93 -18.25 -10.42
N PHE A 374 15.40 -17.25 -11.11
CA PHE A 374 13.96 -17.06 -11.28
C PHE A 374 13.30 -18.23 -12.00
N ASP A 375 13.88 -18.69 -13.11
CA ASP A 375 13.35 -19.82 -13.88
C ASP A 375 13.34 -21.11 -13.06
N ARG A 376 14.36 -21.37 -12.24
CA ARG A 376 14.35 -22.48 -11.26
C ARG A 376 13.30 -22.29 -10.17
N GLY A 377 13.04 -21.04 -9.79
CA GLY A 377 12.00 -20.63 -8.85
C GLY A 377 10.59 -21.02 -9.31
N THR A 378 10.33 -20.92 -10.61
CA THR A 378 9.05 -21.37 -11.19
C THR A 378 8.81 -22.87 -11.05
N ARG A 379 9.89 -23.66 -10.87
CA ARG A 379 9.85 -25.12 -10.70
C ARG A 379 10.00 -25.57 -9.25
N SER A 380 10.54 -24.73 -8.37
CA SER A 380 10.81 -25.03 -6.96
C SER A 380 10.84 -23.76 -6.11
N SER A 381 10.32 -23.79 -4.88
CA SER A 381 10.36 -22.64 -3.95
C SER A 381 11.79 -22.13 -3.69
N ASN A 382 12.77 -23.03 -3.72
CA ASN A 382 14.17 -22.73 -3.42
C ASN A 382 14.78 -21.70 -4.38
N GLY A 383 14.37 -21.67 -5.65
CA GLY A 383 14.90 -20.68 -6.61
C GLY A 383 14.49 -19.24 -6.26
N HIS A 384 13.25 -19.03 -5.78
CA HIS A 384 12.79 -17.71 -5.34
C HIS A 384 13.46 -17.26 -4.04
N GLU A 385 13.72 -18.18 -3.11
CA GLU A 385 14.46 -17.87 -1.88
C GLU A 385 15.92 -17.50 -2.17
N ALA A 386 16.58 -18.27 -3.04
CA ALA A 386 17.94 -17.96 -3.48
C ALA A 386 18.01 -16.61 -4.22
N LEU A 387 17.02 -16.28 -5.04
CA LEU A 387 16.95 -14.98 -5.71
C LEU A 387 16.78 -13.81 -4.73
N ARG A 388 15.95 -13.97 -3.69
CA ARG A 388 15.80 -12.97 -2.61
C ARG A 388 17.08 -12.81 -1.81
N LEU A 389 17.77 -13.91 -1.53
CA LEU A 389 19.07 -13.89 -0.86
C LEU A 389 20.11 -13.17 -1.72
N ALA A 390 20.19 -13.47 -3.01
CA ALA A 390 21.07 -12.77 -3.95
C ALA A 390 20.82 -11.26 -3.95
N PHE A 391 19.55 -10.84 -4.00
CA PHE A 391 19.20 -9.43 -3.94
C PHE A 391 19.59 -8.77 -2.62
N LEU A 392 19.36 -9.44 -1.48
CA LEU A 392 19.80 -8.97 -0.16
C LEU A 392 21.31 -8.76 -0.12
N LEU A 393 22.10 -9.71 -0.63
CA LEU A 393 23.56 -9.63 -0.64
C LEU A 393 24.06 -8.54 -1.60
N LEU A 394 23.39 -8.35 -2.74
CA LEU A 394 23.69 -7.26 -3.69
C LEU A 394 23.49 -5.89 -3.04
N ILE A 395 22.38 -5.67 -2.32
CA ILE A 395 22.15 -4.36 -1.66
C ILE A 395 23.05 -4.14 -0.44
N ALA A 396 23.52 -5.23 0.18
CA ALA A 396 24.46 -5.19 1.30
C ALA A 396 25.92 -5.07 0.85
N ASP A 397 26.18 -5.05 -0.46
CA ASP A 397 27.51 -4.99 -1.07
C ASP A 397 28.39 -6.24 -0.80
N ALA A 398 27.75 -7.40 -0.59
CA ALA A 398 28.43 -8.70 -0.43
C ALA A 398 28.48 -9.51 -1.74
N LEU A 399 27.72 -9.09 -2.76
CA LEU A 399 27.60 -9.77 -4.04
C LEU A 399 27.90 -8.77 -5.16
N ALA A 400 28.78 -9.17 -6.08
CA ALA A 400 28.98 -8.52 -7.37
C ALA A 400 28.17 -9.26 -8.44
N VAL A 401 27.78 -8.52 -9.46
CA VAL A 401 27.09 -9.02 -10.67
C VAL A 401 27.86 -8.52 -11.87
#